data_AF-A0A938APN7-F1
#
_entry.id   AF-A0A938APN7-F1
#
_cell.length_a   1.000
_cell.length_b   1.000
_cell.length_c   1.000
_cell.angle_alpha   90.00
_cell.angle_beta   90.00
_cell.angle_gamma   90.00
#
_symmetry.space_group_name_H-M   'P 1'
#
loop_
_entity.id
_entity.type
_entity.pdbx_description
1 polymer ?
#
loop_
_entity_poly.entity_id
_entity_poly.type
_entity_poly.pdbx_seq_one_letter_code
_entity_poly.pdbx_strand_id
1 'polypeptide(L)'
;MQPLVRTLQDHDLGHLRVVAELWGFDPPSGTAPLAARELSARMLEPPALADMLASLPGDSLQVLHSLAAHRGRLPLADLRRRFGELRVLGAGKRDREKPWRSPVSPLETLWYRGLLARAFGD
;
A
#
# COMPACT_ATOMS: atom_id res chain seq x y z
N MET A 1 -12.39 -6.50 8.86
CA MET A 1 -11.49 -5.70 8.00
C MET A 1 -11.96 -4.26 8.05
N GLN A 2 -11.03 -3.29 8.06
CA GLN A 2 -11.39 -1.87 8.02
C GLN A 2 -11.51 -1.39 6.56
N PRO A 3 -12.31 -0.35 6.28
CA PRO A 3 -12.45 0.17 4.92
C PRO A 3 -11.14 0.84 4.45
N LEU A 4 -10.89 0.82 3.13
CA LEU A 4 -9.67 1.35 2.50
C LEU A 4 -9.39 2.80 2.92
N VAL A 5 -10.41 3.65 2.92
CA VAL A 5 -10.27 5.05 3.36
C VAL A 5 -9.68 5.19 4.76
N ARG A 6 -10.07 4.33 5.71
CA ARG A 6 -9.57 4.38 7.09
C ARG A 6 -8.11 3.95 7.15
N THR A 7 -7.77 2.90 6.40
CA THR A 7 -6.38 2.47 6.24
C THR A 7 -5.50 3.58 5.67
N LEU A 8 -5.96 4.28 4.63
CA LEU A 8 -5.20 5.36 4.01
C LEU A 8 -5.06 6.58 4.93
N GLN A 9 -6.06 6.84 5.78
CA GLN A 9 -6.02 7.92 6.76
C GLN A 9 -4.94 7.76 7.83
N ASP A 10 -4.42 6.54 8.04
CA ASP A 10 -3.31 6.28 8.97
C ASP A 10 -1.96 6.81 8.43
N HIS A 11 -1.92 7.29 7.18
CA HIS A 11 -0.72 7.75 6.51
C HIS A 11 -0.66 9.29 6.34
N ASP A 12 0.56 9.83 6.35
CA ASP A 12 0.79 11.24 6.04
C ASP A 12 0.62 11.55 4.53
N LEU A 13 0.47 12.84 4.20
CA LEU A 13 0.24 13.30 2.82
C LEU A 13 1.38 12.89 1.87
N GLY A 14 2.63 12.81 2.35
CA GLY A 14 3.76 12.38 1.53
C GLY A 14 3.62 10.92 1.11
N HIS A 15 3.21 10.03 2.01
CA HIS A 15 2.92 8.64 1.66
C HIS A 15 1.74 8.53 0.68
N LEU A 16 0.67 9.29 0.90
CA LEU A 16 -0.50 9.30 0.02
C LEU A 16 -0.15 9.77 -1.40
N ARG A 17 0.76 10.73 -1.54
CA ARG A 17 1.29 11.16 -2.85
C ARG A 17 2.08 10.05 -3.55
N VAL A 18 2.83 9.23 -2.80
CA VAL A 18 3.51 8.05 -3.36
C VAL A 18 2.50 7.04 -3.87
N VAL A 19 1.42 6.78 -3.11
CA VAL A 19 0.33 5.91 -3.57
C VAL A 19 -0.26 6.46 -4.87
N ALA A 20 -0.60 7.76 -4.92
CA ALA A 20 -1.10 8.40 -6.13
C ALA A 20 -0.16 8.23 -7.33
N GLU A 21 1.14 8.50 -7.16
CA GLU A 21 2.18 8.34 -8.18
C GLU A 21 2.18 6.91 -8.76
N LEU A 22 2.16 5.89 -7.90
CA LEU A 22 2.22 4.50 -8.32
C LEU A 22 0.92 4.01 -8.97
N TRP A 23 -0.21 4.64 -8.67
CA TRP A 23 -1.49 4.40 -9.34
C TRP A 23 -1.66 5.22 -10.64
N GLY A 24 -0.69 6.07 -10.99
CA GLY A 24 -0.80 6.96 -12.16
C GLY A 24 -1.83 8.06 -12.00
N PHE A 25 -2.16 8.43 -10.77
CA PHE A 25 -3.12 9.47 -10.44
C PHE A 25 -2.43 10.82 -10.28
N ASP A 26 -3.16 11.90 -10.56
CA ASP A 26 -2.73 13.24 -10.20
C ASP A 26 -2.45 13.33 -8.69
N PRO A 27 -1.40 14.07 -8.28
CA PRO A 27 -1.03 14.17 -6.88
C PRO A 27 -2.17 14.85 -6.10
N PRO A 28 -2.64 14.26 -4.99
CA PRO A 28 -3.74 14.82 -4.22
C PRO A 28 -3.34 16.17 -3.62
N SER A 29 -4.33 17.06 -3.57
CA SER A 29 -4.21 18.39 -2.98
C SER A 29 -4.88 18.48 -1.61
N GLY A 30 -4.46 19.44 -0.79
CA GLY A 30 -5.04 19.66 0.54
C GLY A 30 -4.50 18.74 1.65
N THR A 31 -5.36 18.42 2.62
CA THR A 31 -4.99 17.68 3.84
C THR A 31 -4.94 16.17 3.62
N ALA A 32 -4.16 15.45 4.44
CA ALA A 32 -4.06 13.98 4.36
C ALA A 32 -5.42 13.25 4.43
N PRO A 33 -6.39 13.62 5.32
CA PRO A 33 -7.69 12.96 5.33
C PRO A 33 -8.52 13.16 4.05
N LEU A 34 -8.41 14.33 3.42
CA LEU A 34 -9.07 14.60 2.14
C LEU A 34 -8.42 13.77 1.01
N ALA A 35 -7.09 13.78 0.96
CA ALA A 35 -6.32 12.97 0.01
C ALA A 35 -6.65 11.48 0.14
N ALA A 36 -6.74 10.94 1.36
CA ALA A 36 -7.09 9.55 1.61
C ALA A 36 -8.50 9.18 1.11
N ARG A 37 -9.47 10.10 1.26
CA ARG A 37 -10.83 9.92 0.74
C ARG A 37 -10.86 9.90 -0.79
N GLU A 38 -10.20 10.87 -1.41
CA GLU A 38 -10.10 10.96 -2.88
C GLU A 38 -9.42 9.72 -3.46
N LEU A 39 -8.25 9.35 -2.93
CA LEU A 39 -7.52 8.17 -3.37
C LEU A 39 -8.33 6.90 -3.19
N SER A 40 -8.96 6.71 -2.03
CA SER A 40 -9.78 5.54 -1.78
C SER A 40 -10.92 5.41 -2.80
N ALA A 41 -11.55 6.52 -3.21
CA ALA A 41 -12.62 6.46 -4.21
C ALA A 41 -12.06 6.02 -5.57
N ARG A 42 -10.98 6.66 -6.03
CA ARG A 42 -10.34 6.36 -7.33
C ARG A 42 -9.76 4.95 -7.41
N MET A 43 -9.14 4.47 -6.33
CA MET A 43 -8.56 3.12 -6.25
C MET A 43 -9.62 2.01 -6.32
N LEU A 44 -10.87 2.30 -5.93
CA LEU A 44 -11.98 1.36 -5.93
C LEU A 44 -12.73 1.32 -7.28
N GLU A 45 -12.38 2.19 -8.22
CA GLU A 45 -12.90 2.10 -9.58
C GLU A 45 -12.44 0.78 -10.24
N PRO A 46 -13.35 -0.07 -10.74
CA PRO A 46 -13.00 -1.36 -11.31
C PRO A 46 -11.86 -1.36 -12.34
N PRO A 47 -11.81 -0.42 -13.32
CA PRO A 47 -10.71 -0.39 -14.28
C PRO A 47 -9.36 -0.07 -13.60
N ALA A 48 -9.33 0.90 -12.69
CA ALA A 48 -8.09 1.28 -11.99
C ALA A 48 -7.55 0.13 -11.15
N LEU A 49 -8.43 -0.59 -10.44
CA LEU A 49 -8.03 -1.76 -9.66
C LEU A 49 -7.53 -2.90 -10.56
N ALA A 50 -8.20 -3.16 -11.69
CA ALA A 50 -7.79 -4.19 -12.63
C ALA A 50 -6.40 -3.91 -13.21
N ASP A 51 -6.14 -2.67 -13.65
CA ASP A 51 -4.85 -2.25 -14.17
C ASP A 51 -3.75 -2.35 -13.10
N MET A 52 -4.05 -1.92 -11.86
CA MET A 52 -3.12 -2.04 -10.75
C MET A 52 -2.75 -3.51 -10.50
N LEU A 53 -3.73 -4.42 -10.42
CA LEU A 53 -3.49 -5.85 -10.21
C LEU A 53 -2.71 -6.48 -11.37
N ALA A 54 -3.00 -6.11 -12.62
CA ALA A 54 -2.28 -6.60 -13.79
C ALA A 54 -0.81 -6.13 -13.83
N SER A 55 -0.52 -4.97 -13.24
CA SER A 55 0.84 -4.41 -13.16
C SER A 55 1.71 -4.99 -12.02
N LEU A 56 1.14 -5.83 -11.15
CA LEU A 56 1.87 -6.36 -10.01
C LEU A 56 2.88 -7.42 -10.44
N PRO A 57 4.11 -7.39 -9.90
CA PRO A 57 5.03 -8.51 -10.03
C PRO A 57 4.43 -9.79 -9.43
N GLY A 58 4.79 -10.95 -9.99
CA GLY A 58 4.18 -12.24 -9.61
C GLY A 58 4.36 -12.60 -8.13
N ASP A 59 5.47 -12.18 -7.51
CA ASP A 59 5.73 -12.38 -6.08
C ASP A 59 4.80 -11.52 -5.19
N SER A 60 4.44 -10.32 -5.64
CA SER A 60 3.52 -9.41 -4.97
C SER A 60 2.08 -9.92 -5.07
N LEU A 61 1.69 -10.50 -6.21
CA LEU A 61 0.43 -11.21 -6.34
C LEU A 61 0.34 -12.43 -5.40
N GLN A 62 1.45 -13.16 -5.20
CA GLN A 62 1.48 -14.28 -4.24
C GLN A 62 1.22 -13.84 -2.80
N VAL A 63 1.66 -12.64 -2.41
CA VAL A 63 1.31 -12.08 -1.10
C VAL A 63 -0.20 -11.88 -0.99
N LEU A 64 -0.84 -11.28 -2.01
CA LEU A 64 -2.29 -11.05 -2.02
C LEU A 64 -3.07 -12.37 -1.97
N HIS A 65 -2.66 -13.38 -2.74
CA HIS A 65 -3.25 -14.71 -2.67
C HIS A 65 -3.09 -15.34 -1.28
N SER A 66 -1.90 -15.21 -0.67
CA SER A 66 -1.66 -15.71 0.68
C SER A 66 -2.55 -15.00 1.70
N LEU A 67 -2.75 -13.69 1.59
CA LEU A 67 -3.66 -12.96 2.48
C LEU A 67 -5.10 -13.39 2.25
N ALA A 68 -5.56 -13.52 1.01
CA ALA A 68 -6.91 -13.96 0.67
C ALA A 68 -7.24 -15.34 1.26
N ALA A 69 -6.30 -16.30 1.15
CA ALA A 69 -6.42 -17.62 1.76
C ALA A 69 -6.55 -17.60 3.29
N HIS A 70 -6.07 -16.52 3.95
CA HIS A 70 -6.13 -16.32 5.40
C HIS A 70 -7.08 -15.18 5.79
N ARG A 71 -8.20 -15.02 5.07
CA ARG A 71 -9.25 -14.02 5.35
C ARG A 71 -8.73 -12.57 5.41
N GLY A 72 -7.73 -12.27 4.59
CA GLY A 72 -7.12 -10.95 4.46
C GLY A 72 -6.14 -10.58 5.58
N ARG A 73 -5.74 -11.51 6.46
CA ARG A 73 -4.89 -11.21 7.62
C ARG A 73 -3.87 -12.31 7.87
N LEU A 74 -2.62 -11.91 8.14
CA LEU A 74 -1.55 -12.79 8.58
C LEU A 74 -0.64 -12.04 9.57
N PRO A 75 0.03 -12.74 10.50
CA PRO A 75 1.07 -12.15 11.33
C PRO A 75 2.18 -11.53 10.46
N LEU A 76 2.63 -10.31 10.82
CA LEU A 76 3.69 -9.62 10.08
C LEU A 76 5.00 -10.43 10.04
N ALA A 77 5.30 -11.17 11.12
CA ALA A 77 6.47 -12.04 11.17
C ALA A 77 6.41 -13.15 10.10
N ASP A 78 5.24 -13.76 9.92
CA ASP A 78 5.04 -14.81 8.90
C ASP A 78 5.13 -14.24 7.48
N LEU A 79 4.55 -13.06 7.26
CA LEU A 79 4.69 -12.35 5.99
C LEU A 79 6.15 -12.04 5.69
N ARG A 80 6.90 -11.48 6.65
CA ARG A 80 8.32 -11.12 6.47
C ARG A 80 9.20 -12.32 6.16
N ARG A 81 8.97 -13.44 6.87
CA ARG A 81 9.71 -14.68 6.64
C ARG A 81 9.48 -15.24 5.22
N ARG A 82 8.26 -15.11 4.70
CA ARG A 82 7.89 -15.70 3.39
C ARG A 82 8.13 -14.78 2.21
N PHE A 83 7.95 -13.47 2.39
CA PHE A 83 7.87 -12.51 1.30
C PHE A 83 8.84 -11.34 1.45
N GLY A 84 9.78 -11.42 2.39
CA GLY A 84 10.83 -10.43 2.57
C GLY A 84 10.44 -9.23 3.44
N GLU A 85 11.39 -8.32 3.60
CA GLU A 85 11.36 -7.26 4.60
C GLU A 85 10.46 -6.08 4.22
N LEU A 86 9.72 -5.53 5.19
CA LEU A 86 9.02 -4.24 5.04
C LEU A 86 9.75 -3.18 5.86
N ARG A 87 10.47 -2.27 5.18
CA ARG A 87 11.25 -1.22 5.85
C ARG A 87 10.30 -0.17 6.43
N VAL A 88 10.35 0.04 7.74
CA VAL A 88 9.62 1.12 8.41
C VAL A 88 10.48 2.38 8.38
N LEU A 89 10.30 3.22 7.36
CA LEU A 89 10.98 4.50 7.22
C LEU A 89 10.06 5.65 7.63
N GLY A 90 10.55 6.56 8.48
CA GLY A 90 9.86 7.82 8.77
C GLY A 90 9.83 8.75 7.56
N ALA A 91 8.87 9.69 7.55
CA ALA A 91 8.60 10.57 6.39
C ALA A 91 9.86 11.21 5.79
N GLY A 92 10.70 11.85 6.61
CA GLY A 92 11.91 12.51 6.12
C GLY A 92 12.94 11.58 5.48
N LYS A 93 13.06 10.32 5.95
CA LYS A 93 13.96 9.33 5.35
C LYS A 93 13.35 8.74 4.07
N ARG A 94 12.06 8.43 4.11
CA ARG A 94 11.28 7.98 2.95
C ARG A 94 11.40 8.97 1.78
N ASP A 95 11.23 10.26 2.03
CA ASP A 95 11.23 11.27 0.96
C ASP A 95 12.63 11.45 0.32
N ARG A 96 13.69 11.23 1.10
CA ARG A 96 15.09 11.25 0.63
C ARG A 96 15.45 10.00 -0.16
N GLU A 97 15.17 8.82 0.40
CA GLU A 97 15.61 7.53 -0.15
C GLU A 97 14.69 6.97 -1.23
N LYS A 98 13.43 7.44 -1.28
CA LYS A 98 12.41 7.02 -2.23
C LYS A 98 12.31 5.48 -2.36
N PRO A 99 12.09 4.75 -1.25
CA PRO A 99 12.10 3.29 -1.21
C PRO A 99 11.12 2.63 -2.19
N TRP A 100 10.04 3.31 -2.59
CA TRP A 100 9.09 2.82 -3.59
C TRP A 100 9.68 2.70 -5.00
N ARG A 101 10.81 3.35 -5.29
CA ARG A 101 11.51 3.24 -6.59
C ARG A 101 12.39 2.00 -6.67
N SER A 102 12.79 1.45 -5.53
CA SER A 102 13.57 0.22 -5.42
C SER A 102 13.12 -0.53 -4.16
N PRO A 103 11.92 -1.12 -4.18
CA PRO A 103 11.41 -1.88 -3.05
C PRO A 103 12.29 -3.10 -2.83
N VAL A 104 12.57 -3.43 -1.56
CA VAL A 104 13.42 -4.59 -1.20
C VAL A 104 12.62 -5.88 -1.11
N SER A 105 11.29 -5.81 -1.20
CA SER A 105 10.42 -6.98 -1.09
C SER A 105 9.04 -6.78 -1.73
N PRO A 106 8.35 -7.89 -2.06
CA PRO A 106 6.93 -7.89 -2.38
C PRO A 106 6.04 -7.16 -1.37
N LEU A 107 6.35 -7.26 -0.06
CA LEU A 107 5.58 -6.58 0.98
C LEU A 107 5.72 -5.06 0.85
N GLU A 108 6.93 -4.58 0.58
CA GLU A 108 7.20 -3.16 0.42
C GLU A 108 6.58 -2.59 -0.86
N THR A 109 6.57 -3.38 -1.94
CA THR A 109 5.84 -3.05 -3.17
C THR A 109 4.35 -2.82 -2.88
N LEU A 110 3.70 -3.76 -2.20
CA LEU A 110 2.26 -3.64 -1.88
C LEU A 110 1.96 -2.52 -0.88
N TRP A 111 2.86 -2.27 0.07
CA TRP A 111 2.74 -1.19 1.04
C TRP A 111 2.67 0.18 0.36
N TYR A 112 3.63 0.51 -0.51
CA TYR A 112 3.63 1.80 -1.20
C TYR A 112 2.53 1.91 -2.27
N ARG A 113 2.00 0.80 -2.76
CA ARG A 113 0.81 0.76 -3.62
C ARG A 113 -0.51 0.84 -2.85
N GLY A 114 -0.51 0.93 -1.52
CA GLY A 114 -1.73 1.01 -0.71
C GLY A 114 -2.58 -0.28 -0.71
N LEU A 115 -1.98 -1.42 -1.06
CA LEU A 115 -2.63 -2.73 -1.12
C LEU A 115 -2.32 -3.61 0.11
N LEU A 116 -1.44 -3.15 0.99
CA LEU A 116 -1.08 -3.80 2.24
C LEU A 116 -1.13 -2.79 3.39
N ALA A 117 -1.67 -3.21 4.53
CA ALA A 117 -1.74 -2.39 5.72
C ALA A 117 -1.41 -3.17 6.98
N ARG A 118 -0.90 -2.48 8.00
CA ARG A 118 -0.73 -3.04 9.34
C ARG A 118 -1.92 -2.62 10.18
N ALA A 119 -2.54 -3.60 10.81
CA ALA A 119 -3.49 -3.37 11.88
C ALA A 119 -2.95 -4.05 13.14
N PHE A 120 -3.09 -3.40 14.28
CA PHE A 120 -2.91 -4.04 15.57
C PHE A 120 -4.24 -4.74 15.90
N GLY A 121 -4.18 -6.03 16.22
CA GLY A 121 -5.37 -6.76 16.66
C GLY A 121 -5.80 -6.28 18.05
N ASP A 122 -7.11 -6.31 18.28
CA ASP A 122 -7.65 -6.72 19.59
C ASP A 122 -7.52 -8.26 19.69
#